data_AF-A0A9J6DV64-F1
#
_entry.id   AF-A0A9J6DV64-F1
#
_cell.length_a   1.000
_cell.length_b   1.000
_cell.length_c   1.000
_cell.angle_alpha   90.00
_cell.angle_beta   90.00
_cell.angle_gamma   90.00
#
_symmetry.space_group_name_H-M   'P 1'
#
loop_
_entity.id
_entity.type
_entity.pdbx_description
1 polymer ?
#
loop_
_entity_poly.entity_id
_entity_poly.type
_entity_poly.pdbx_seq_one_letter_code
_entity_poly.pdbx_strand_id
1 'polypeptide(L)'
;MFMPSPDSHTKPLQELAKLAAERPSLIWLAPNFGLKVATMAEFLAFLGIVMSFMACVSARFRDCINFALLWILYFSIYQVGQVFMWFQWDILLLEAGFLCILVAPLGILHRTLGLSSSWRLPHRPYDDITLWLVRWLLFRFMFASGVVKLTSGCPTWWGLTALNYHFESQCIPTPIAWYFHHLPNWVLRLGVVFTFVVEIAVPPLFFAPVRALRIFSFYCQVFLQMLIIATGNYNFFNLLTITLCLSLADDALFLGSTRRVTAGKYASMRSLSGILAKAVTWMVYGGLAYGTVRFFRLQLDDSWAVQSKIAFSSAKFDQFLGTAVPLMVWVGAASLAYHILIALYR
;
A
#
# COMPACT_ATOMS: atom_id res chain seq x y z
N MET A 1 -9.94 -35.16 -29.85
CA MET A 1 -9.04 -35.38 -28.70
C MET A 1 -7.64 -34.99 -29.15
N PHE A 2 -7.32 -33.69 -29.10
CA PHE A 2 -5.99 -33.21 -29.46
C PHE A 2 -5.06 -33.47 -28.27
N MET A 3 -4.22 -34.49 -28.36
CA MET A 3 -3.06 -34.59 -27.47
C MET A 3 -2.08 -33.47 -27.87
N PRO A 4 -1.61 -32.62 -26.94
CA PRO A 4 -0.51 -31.70 -27.24
C PRO A 4 0.73 -32.50 -27.61
N SER A 5 1.53 -32.02 -28.58
CA SER A 5 2.79 -32.68 -28.90
C SER A 5 3.76 -32.62 -27.71
N PRO A 6 4.66 -33.61 -27.54
CA PRO A 6 5.64 -33.62 -26.45
C PRO A 6 6.51 -32.36 -26.37
N ASP A 7 6.65 -31.66 -27.50
CA ASP A 7 7.48 -30.46 -27.66
C ASP A 7 6.82 -29.16 -27.17
N SER A 8 5.52 -29.17 -26.87
CA SER A 8 4.85 -27.95 -26.36
C SER A 8 5.23 -27.63 -24.91
N HIS A 9 5.68 -28.62 -24.14
CA HIS A 9 6.07 -28.46 -22.74
C HIS A 9 7.56 -28.15 -22.54
N THR A 10 8.42 -28.44 -23.52
CA THR A 10 9.87 -28.25 -23.43
C THR A 10 10.30 -26.81 -23.75
N LYS A 11 9.62 -26.15 -24.69
CA LYS A 11 9.90 -24.75 -25.07
C LYS A 11 9.80 -23.75 -23.91
N PRO A 12 8.75 -23.77 -23.06
CA PRO A 12 8.67 -22.86 -21.92
C PRO A 12 9.81 -23.09 -20.91
N LEU A 13 10.17 -24.35 -20.66
CA LEU A 13 11.23 -24.70 -19.70
C LEU A 13 12.61 -24.25 -20.17
N GLN A 14 12.89 -24.32 -21.47
CA GLN A 14 14.12 -23.81 -22.07
C GLN A 14 14.22 -22.29 -21.99
N GLU A 15 13.09 -21.60 -22.18
CA GLU A 15 13.02 -20.14 -22.05
C GLU A 15 13.26 -19.69 -20.60
N LEU A 16 12.69 -20.40 -19.62
CA LEU A 16 12.96 -20.16 -18.19
C LEU A 16 14.44 -20.38 -17.84
N ALA A 17 15.08 -21.42 -18.39
CA ALA A 17 16.49 -21.67 -18.17
C ALA A 17 17.38 -20.57 -18.77
N LYS A 18 17.01 -20.03 -19.93
CA LYS A 18 17.69 -18.89 -20.55
C LYS A 18 17.53 -17.60 -19.73
N LEU A 19 16.30 -17.30 -19.32
CA LEU A 19 16.02 -16.12 -18.49
C LEU A 19 16.65 -16.20 -17.11
N ALA A 20 16.72 -17.40 -16.54
CA ALA A 20 17.56 -17.66 -15.39
C ALA A 20 18.97 -17.21 -15.77
N ALA A 21 19.69 -17.85 -16.68
CA ALA A 21 21.09 -17.51 -17.00
C ALA A 21 21.42 -16.01 -17.23
N GLU A 22 20.48 -15.20 -17.73
CA GLU A 22 20.69 -13.77 -18.01
C GLU A 22 20.41 -12.82 -16.84
N ARG A 23 19.59 -13.20 -15.84
CA ARG A 23 19.12 -12.29 -14.77
C ARG A 23 19.49 -12.77 -13.37
N PRO A 24 19.98 -11.90 -12.46
CA PRO A 24 20.41 -12.30 -11.12
C PRO A 24 19.29 -13.02 -10.35
N SER A 25 19.48 -14.32 -10.12
CA SER A 25 18.53 -15.19 -9.44
C SER A 25 19.26 -16.37 -8.78
N LEU A 26 18.81 -16.79 -7.59
CA LEU A 26 19.31 -18.02 -6.95
C LEU A 26 18.99 -19.28 -7.75
N ILE A 27 18.06 -19.20 -8.71
CA ILE A 27 17.71 -20.29 -9.62
C ILE A 27 18.92 -20.69 -10.51
N TRP A 28 19.92 -19.82 -10.68
CA TRP A 28 21.20 -20.15 -11.33
C TRP A 28 21.92 -21.34 -10.71
N LEU A 29 21.70 -21.58 -9.43
CA LEU A 29 22.36 -22.66 -8.71
C LEU A 29 21.71 -24.01 -8.98
N ALA A 30 20.54 -24.07 -9.64
CA ALA A 30 19.83 -25.31 -9.92
C ALA A 30 20.72 -26.38 -10.61
N PRO A 31 21.51 -26.07 -11.65
CA PRO A 31 22.38 -27.05 -12.29
C PRO A 31 23.46 -27.59 -11.35
N ASN A 32 23.98 -26.78 -10.43
CA ASN A 32 25.01 -27.20 -9.46
C ASN A 32 24.48 -28.28 -8.49
N PHE A 33 23.16 -28.31 -8.28
CA PHE A 33 22.48 -29.31 -7.46
C PHE A 33 21.82 -30.43 -8.28
N GLY A 34 22.01 -30.44 -9.61
CA GLY A 34 21.34 -31.39 -10.51
C GLY A 34 19.81 -31.23 -10.56
N LEU A 35 19.29 -30.06 -10.15
CA LEU A 35 17.86 -29.77 -10.07
C LEU A 35 17.34 -29.14 -11.35
N LYS A 36 16.07 -29.41 -11.67
CA LYS A 36 15.32 -28.66 -12.69
C LYS A 36 14.98 -27.28 -12.16
N VAL A 37 14.88 -26.30 -13.06
CA VAL A 37 14.50 -24.89 -12.75
C VAL A 37 13.21 -24.82 -11.92
N ALA A 38 12.18 -25.58 -12.31
CA ALA A 38 10.89 -25.61 -11.60
C ALA A 38 11.04 -26.10 -10.15
N THR A 39 11.75 -27.21 -9.94
CA THR A 39 12.00 -27.78 -8.61
C THR A 39 12.83 -26.84 -7.72
N MET A 40 13.78 -26.12 -8.30
CA MET A 40 14.53 -25.09 -7.57
C MET A 40 13.61 -23.94 -7.15
N ALA A 41 12.71 -23.47 -8.02
CA ALA A 41 11.76 -22.43 -7.69
C ALA A 41 10.79 -22.85 -6.56
N GLU A 42 10.28 -24.08 -6.62
CA GLU A 42 9.45 -24.67 -5.55
C GLU A 42 10.20 -24.74 -4.21
N PHE A 43 11.48 -25.17 -4.24
CA PHE A 43 12.33 -25.20 -3.06
C PHE A 43 12.54 -23.80 -2.46
N LEU A 44 12.84 -22.80 -3.28
CA LEU A 44 13.01 -21.41 -2.84
C LEU A 44 11.70 -20.86 -2.24
N ALA A 45 10.55 -21.18 -2.84
CA ALA A 45 9.24 -20.79 -2.34
C ALA A 45 8.95 -21.44 -0.98
N PHE A 46 9.20 -22.74 -0.84
CA PHE A 46 9.02 -23.46 0.43
C PHE A 46 9.93 -22.91 1.53
N LEU A 47 11.20 -22.65 1.21
CA LEU A 47 12.14 -22.03 2.14
C LEU A 47 11.63 -20.64 2.59
N GLY A 48 11.13 -19.84 1.65
CA GLY A 48 10.52 -18.53 1.97
C GLY A 48 9.30 -18.64 2.88
N ILE A 49 8.46 -19.66 2.70
CA ILE A 49 7.30 -19.94 3.58
C ILE A 49 7.78 -20.27 4.99
N VAL A 50 8.75 -21.16 5.14
CA VAL A 50 9.29 -21.55 6.45
C VAL A 50 9.91 -20.35 7.16
N MET A 51 10.74 -19.56 6.46
CA MET A 51 11.38 -18.36 7.03
C MET A 51 10.37 -17.29 7.44
N SER A 52 9.32 -17.09 6.64
CA SER A 52 8.22 -16.17 6.96
C SER A 52 7.44 -16.65 8.19
N PHE A 53 7.13 -17.94 8.27
CA PHE A 53 6.46 -18.53 9.43
C PHE A 53 7.29 -18.37 10.71
N MET A 54 8.60 -18.61 10.64
CA MET A 54 9.50 -18.40 11.78
C MET A 54 9.52 -16.94 12.24
N ALA A 55 9.45 -15.97 11.31
CA ALA A 55 9.34 -14.54 11.65
C ALA A 55 8.00 -14.20 12.32
N CYS A 56 6.91 -14.88 11.96
CA CYS A 56 5.60 -14.70 12.60
C CYS A 56 5.57 -15.25 14.04
N VAL A 57 6.15 -16.43 14.27
CA VAL A 57 6.08 -17.12 15.57
C VAL A 57 7.15 -16.62 16.55
N SER A 58 8.33 -16.24 16.05
CA SER A 58 9.48 -15.92 16.89
C SER A 58 10.01 -14.53 16.60
N ALA A 59 10.03 -13.70 17.66
CA ALA A 59 10.61 -12.36 17.60
C ALA A 59 12.09 -12.34 17.17
N ARG A 60 12.80 -13.47 17.33
CA ARG A 60 14.22 -13.58 16.99
C ARG A 60 14.51 -13.60 15.50
N PHE A 61 13.52 -13.97 14.67
CA PHE A 61 13.65 -14.02 13.20
C PHE A 61 13.10 -12.75 12.53
N ARG A 62 12.77 -11.71 13.31
CA ARG A 62 12.32 -10.40 12.81
C ARG A 62 13.49 -9.43 12.72
N ASP A 63 14.53 -9.83 12.00
CA ASP A 63 15.74 -9.04 11.77
C ASP A 63 15.96 -8.75 10.28
N CYS A 64 16.82 -7.79 9.99
CA CYS A 64 17.10 -7.35 8.63
C CYS A 64 17.69 -8.44 7.73
N ILE A 65 18.44 -9.42 8.28
CA ILE A 65 19.06 -10.50 7.49
C ILE A 65 17.96 -11.46 7.04
N ASN A 66 17.06 -11.86 7.93
CA ASN A 66 15.95 -12.73 7.58
C ASN A 66 15.04 -12.08 6.51
N PHE A 67 14.73 -10.79 6.65
CA PHE A 67 13.97 -10.07 5.61
C PHE A 67 14.74 -9.89 4.31
N ALA A 68 16.07 -9.68 4.35
CA ALA A 68 16.88 -9.62 3.14
C ALA A 68 16.91 -10.96 2.41
N LEU A 69 17.01 -12.07 3.14
CA LEU A 69 16.93 -13.41 2.56
C LEU A 69 15.55 -13.65 1.95
N LEU A 70 14.46 -13.35 2.67
CA LEU A 70 13.09 -13.44 2.14
C LEU A 70 12.92 -12.62 0.85
N TRP A 71 13.46 -11.41 0.82
CA TRP A 71 13.43 -10.55 -0.35
C TRP A 71 14.21 -11.17 -1.53
N ILE A 72 15.42 -11.68 -1.30
CA ILE A 72 16.24 -12.34 -2.33
C ILE A 72 15.54 -13.59 -2.88
N LEU A 73 14.92 -14.40 -2.00
CA LEU A 73 14.17 -15.59 -2.39
C LEU A 73 13.01 -15.21 -3.32
N TYR A 74 12.20 -14.22 -2.94
CA TYR A 74 11.08 -13.77 -3.76
C TYR A 74 11.56 -13.14 -5.08
N PHE A 75 12.58 -12.28 -5.03
CA PHE A 75 13.15 -11.63 -6.20
C PHE A 75 13.70 -12.65 -7.21
N SER A 76 14.32 -13.73 -6.72
CA SER A 76 14.81 -14.82 -7.56
C SER A 76 13.70 -15.50 -8.35
N ILE A 77 12.53 -15.71 -7.74
CA ILE A 77 11.35 -16.28 -8.41
C ILE A 77 10.74 -15.24 -9.35
N TYR A 78 10.57 -13.99 -8.91
CA TYR A 78 10.01 -12.90 -9.70
C TYR A 78 10.74 -12.72 -11.04
N GLN A 79 12.08 -12.78 -11.04
CA GLN A 79 12.87 -12.58 -12.26
C GLN A 79 12.66 -13.65 -13.34
N VAL A 80 12.29 -14.86 -12.95
CA VAL A 80 12.10 -16.00 -13.85
C VAL A 80 10.61 -16.30 -14.08
N GLY A 81 9.71 -15.86 -13.21
CA GLY A 81 8.28 -16.19 -13.23
C GLY A 81 7.46 -15.57 -14.37
N GLN A 82 8.05 -14.71 -15.21
CA GLN A 82 7.44 -14.13 -16.41
C GLN A 82 6.02 -13.58 -16.15
N VAL A 83 5.07 -13.89 -17.03
CA VAL A 83 3.65 -13.48 -16.96
C VAL A 83 2.94 -13.89 -15.67
N PHE A 84 3.40 -14.93 -14.98
CA PHE A 84 2.78 -15.36 -13.72
C PHE A 84 3.19 -14.50 -12.52
N MET A 85 4.33 -13.80 -12.58
CA MET A 85 4.84 -12.94 -11.51
C MET A 85 4.84 -11.46 -11.90
N TRP A 86 4.36 -11.10 -13.09
CA TRP A 86 4.35 -9.71 -13.60
C TRP A 86 3.09 -8.94 -13.18
N PHE A 87 2.61 -9.14 -11.95
CA PHE A 87 1.48 -8.36 -11.43
C PHE A 87 1.96 -7.21 -10.55
N GLN A 88 1.14 -6.16 -10.44
CA GLN A 88 1.48 -4.96 -9.66
C GLN A 88 1.70 -5.27 -8.17
N TRP A 89 1.03 -6.29 -7.63
CA TRP A 89 1.19 -6.71 -6.24
C TRP A 89 2.56 -7.36 -5.97
N ASP A 90 3.17 -8.01 -6.97
CA ASP A 90 4.50 -8.60 -6.84
C ASP A 90 5.57 -7.52 -6.72
N ILE A 91 5.45 -6.47 -7.54
CA ILE A 91 6.32 -5.29 -7.49
C ILE A 91 6.16 -4.59 -6.13
N LEU A 92 4.92 -4.39 -5.68
CA LEU A 92 4.66 -3.77 -4.38
C LEU A 92 5.23 -4.59 -3.22
N LEU A 93 5.14 -5.93 -3.28
CA LEU A 93 5.72 -6.81 -2.27
C LEU A 93 7.24 -6.73 -2.24
N LEU A 94 7.90 -6.62 -3.40
CA LEU A 94 9.34 -6.40 -3.48
C LEU A 94 9.76 -5.03 -2.92
N GLU A 95 9.03 -3.97 -3.24
CA GLU A 95 9.32 -2.63 -2.71
C GLU A 95 9.08 -2.58 -1.19
N ALA A 96 7.97 -3.14 -0.71
CA ALA A 96 7.66 -3.22 0.72
C ALA A 96 8.65 -4.12 1.47
N GLY A 97 8.99 -5.28 0.90
CA GLY A 97 9.96 -6.22 1.45
C GLY A 97 11.35 -5.61 1.56
N PHE A 98 11.77 -4.80 0.58
CA PHE A 98 13.02 -4.05 0.66
C PHE A 98 13.00 -3.03 1.82
N LEU A 99 11.90 -2.29 1.97
CA LEU A 99 11.75 -1.37 3.11
C LEU A 99 11.73 -2.10 4.45
N CYS A 100 11.18 -3.32 4.53
CA CYS A 100 11.22 -4.14 5.74
C CYS A 100 12.65 -4.46 6.19
N ILE A 101 13.62 -4.59 5.26
CA ILE A 101 15.04 -4.76 5.60
C ILE A 101 15.55 -3.56 6.40
N LEU A 102 15.13 -2.34 6.03
CA LEU A 102 15.54 -1.09 6.68
C LEU A 102 14.81 -0.86 8.01
N VAL A 103 13.52 -1.20 8.06
CA VAL A 103 12.68 -1.06 9.28
C VAL A 103 13.11 -2.06 10.36
N ALA A 104 13.58 -3.24 9.97
CA ALA A 104 13.88 -4.30 10.92
C ALA A 104 15.14 -4.01 11.75
N PRO A 105 15.15 -4.39 13.03
CA PRO A 105 16.30 -4.19 13.90
C PRO A 105 17.51 -5.01 13.42
N LEU A 106 18.72 -4.46 13.56
CA LEU A 106 20.02 -5.12 13.32
C LEU A 106 20.38 -6.13 14.44
N GLY A 107 19.39 -6.89 14.91
CA GLY A 107 19.44 -7.60 16.20
C GLY A 107 20.48 -8.73 16.30
N ILE A 108 20.76 -9.45 15.21
CA ILE A 108 21.74 -10.54 15.20
C ILE A 108 23.17 -9.99 15.29
N LEU A 109 23.49 -8.97 14.49
CA LEU A 109 24.83 -8.35 14.46
C LEU A 109 25.19 -7.69 15.79
N HIS A 110 24.22 -7.02 16.42
CA HIS A 110 24.41 -6.38 17.73
C HIS A 110 24.73 -7.40 18.83
N ARG A 111 24.14 -8.62 18.74
CA ARG A 111 24.33 -9.68 19.73
C ARG A 111 25.61 -10.49 19.51
N THR A 112 25.96 -10.80 18.25
CA THR A 112 27.16 -11.59 17.92
C THR A 112 28.45 -10.79 18.09
N LEU A 113 28.43 -9.47 17.85
CA LEU A 113 29.60 -8.60 18.03
C LEU A 113 29.84 -8.15 19.47
N GLY A 114 29.04 -8.62 20.44
CA GLY A 114 29.21 -8.25 21.85
C GLY A 114 29.13 -6.74 22.13
N LEU A 115 28.57 -5.96 21.20
CA LEU A 115 28.41 -4.52 21.34
C LEU A 115 27.41 -4.32 22.50
N SER A 116 27.93 -3.76 23.59
CA SER A 116 27.24 -3.61 24.86
C SER A 116 25.84 -3.02 24.69
N SER A 117 24.91 -3.52 25.52
CA SER A 117 23.56 -3.02 25.80
C SER A 117 23.50 -1.52 26.20
N SER A 118 24.54 -0.72 26.02
CA SER A 118 24.53 0.74 26.14
C SER A 118 23.84 1.43 24.95
N TRP A 119 23.70 0.77 23.80
CA TRP A 119 22.84 1.23 22.70
C TRP A 119 21.44 0.60 22.79
N ARG A 120 20.82 0.65 23.98
CA ARG A 120 19.36 0.52 24.06
C ARG A 120 18.79 1.74 23.34
N LEU A 121 18.51 1.60 22.03
CA LEU A 121 17.73 2.56 21.26
C LEU A 121 16.50 2.93 22.11
N PRO A 122 16.33 4.21 22.48
CA PRO A 122 15.33 4.59 23.45
C PRO A 122 13.92 4.27 22.93
N HIS A 123 13.27 3.30 23.57
CA HIS A 123 11.80 3.15 23.68
C HIS A 123 10.96 3.03 22.40
N ARG A 124 11.54 2.89 21.20
CA ARG A 124 10.80 2.53 19.98
C ARG A 124 11.54 1.46 19.17
N PRO A 125 10.86 0.35 18.80
CA PRO A 125 11.47 -0.70 17.98
C PRO A 125 11.69 -0.30 16.52
N TYR A 126 11.29 0.92 16.12
CA TYR A 126 11.43 1.49 14.78
C TYR A 126 11.84 2.97 14.87
N ASP A 127 12.50 3.47 13.83
CA ASP A 127 12.81 4.89 13.66
C ASP A 127 11.71 5.61 12.85
N ASP A 128 11.48 6.89 13.18
CA ASP A 128 10.42 7.67 12.53
C ASP A 128 10.68 7.89 11.02
N ILE A 129 11.93 7.70 10.55
CA ILE A 129 12.35 7.87 9.14
C ILE A 129 11.98 6.65 8.30
N THR A 130 12.27 5.42 8.75
CA THR A 130 11.91 4.21 8.00
C THR A 130 10.40 4.04 7.87
N LEU A 131 9.62 4.33 8.92
CA LEU A 131 8.16 4.36 8.80
C LEU A 131 7.66 5.48 7.87
N TRP A 132 8.39 6.59 7.76
CA TRP A 132 8.08 7.61 6.76
C TRP A 132 8.26 7.08 5.34
N LEU A 133 9.30 6.27 5.07
CA LEU A 133 9.50 5.62 3.76
C LEU A 133 8.35 4.67 3.42
N VAL A 134 7.88 3.88 4.40
CA VAL A 134 6.70 3.01 4.23
C VAL A 134 5.46 3.84 3.91
N ARG A 135 5.28 4.97 4.59
CA ARG A 135 4.18 5.90 4.32
C ARG A 135 4.28 6.53 2.93
N TRP A 136 5.48 6.86 2.48
CA TRP A 136 5.73 7.37 1.14
C TRP A 136 5.41 6.32 0.07
N LEU A 137 5.79 5.06 0.29
CA LEU A 137 5.42 3.94 -0.57
C LEU A 137 3.89 3.83 -0.69
N LEU A 138 3.18 3.83 0.44
CA LEU A 138 1.72 3.80 0.48
C LEU A 138 1.09 4.98 -0.26
N PHE A 139 1.60 6.20 -0.02
CA PHE A 139 1.14 7.40 -0.72
C PHE A 139 1.27 7.25 -2.23
N ARG A 140 2.47 6.94 -2.72
CA ARG A 140 2.73 6.79 -4.16
C ARG A 140 1.83 5.72 -4.75
N PHE A 141 1.69 4.59 -4.06
CA PHE A 141 0.87 3.48 -4.49
C PHE A 141 -0.62 3.87 -4.63
N MET A 142 -1.23 4.42 -3.58
CA MET A 142 -2.65 4.82 -3.60
C MET A 142 -2.90 5.95 -4.61
N PHE A 143 -2.05 6.97 -4.59
CA PHE A 143 -2.18 8.12 -5.48
C PHE A 143 -2.03 7.71 -6.96
N ALA A 144 -1.02 6.91 -7.29
CA ALA A 144 -0.85 6.40 -8.65
C ALA A 144 -2.05 5.54 -9.07
N SER A 145 -2.56 4.65 -8.21
CA SER A 145 -3.74 3.82 -8.48
C SER A 145 -4.96 4.65 -8.88
N GLY A 146 -5.21 5.78 -8.21
CA GLY A 146 -6.31 6.68 -8.54
C GLY A 146 -6.07 7.47 -9.83
N VAL A 147 -4.87 8.03 -9.98
CA VAL A 147 -4.53 8.86 -11.14
C VAL A 147 -4.60 8.08 -12.45
N VAL A 148 -4.06 6.85 -12.47
CA VAL A 148 -4.05 6.03 -13.71
C VAL A 148 -5.45 5.69 -14.21
N LYS A 149 -6.46 5.62 -13.32
CA LYS A 149 -7.85 5.38 -13.72
C LYS A 149 -8.37 6.49 -14.63
N LEU A 150 -8.03 7.75 -14.34
CA LEU A 150 -8.42 8.89 -15.16
C LEU A 150 -7.49 9.10 -16.36
N THR A 151 -6.17 8.96 -16.17
CA THR A 151 -5.21 9.14 -17.29
C THR A 151 -5.25 8.01 -18.32
N SER A 152 -5.82 6.85 -17.98
CA SER A 152 -6.07 5.77 -18.94
C SER A 152 -7.00 6.17 -20.10
N GLY A 153 -7.76 7.26 -19.94
CA GLY A 153 -8.76 7.70 -20.93
C GLY A 153 -9.97 6.77 -21.04
N CYS A 154 -10.13 5.80 -20.12
CA CYS A 154 -11.20 4.84 -20.18
C CYS A 154 -12.59 5.50 -19.98
N PRO A 155 -13.54 5.31 -20.91
CA PRO A 155 -14.86 5.92 -20.82
C PRO A 155 -15.65 5.54 -19.56
N THR A 156 -15.43 4.35 -18.99
CA THR A 156 -16.18 3.89 -17.81
C THR A 156 -15.71 4.59 -16.52
N TRP A 157 -14.41 4.87 -16.39
CA TRP A 157 -13.88 5.66 -15.28
C TRP A 157 -14.35 7.11 -15.38
N TRP A 158 -14.30 7.71 -16.56
CA TRP A 158 -14.79 9.07 -16.79
C TRP A 158 -16.32 9.20 -16.69
N GLY A 159 -17.05 8.14 -17.03
CA GLY A 159 -18.51 8.04 -16.93
C GLY A 159 -19.02 7.65 -15.55
N LEU A 160 -18.14 7.36 -14.58
CA LEU A 160 -18.47 6.82 -13.26
C LEU A 160 -19.20 5.46 -13.28
N THR A 161 -19.09 4.70 -14.38
CA THR A 161 -19.74 3.39 -14.55
C THR A 161 -18.78 2.22 -14.40
N ALA A 162 -17.53 2.46 -14.03
CA ALA A 162 -16.51 1.41 -13.90
C ALA A 162 -16.95 0.26 -12.96
N LEU A 163 -17.62 0.57 -11.85
CA LEU A 163 -18.08 -0.46 -10.91
C LEU A 163 -19.23 -1.33 -11.44
N ASN A 164 -19.92 -0.92 -12.50
CA ASN A 164 -20.93 -1.77 -13.14
C ASN A 164 -20.29 -3.04 -13.71
N TYR A 165 -19.09 -2.92 -14.27
CA TYR A 165 -18.36 -4.03 -14.88
C TYR A 165 -17.34 -4.66 -13.92
N HIS A 166 -16.80 -3.86 -12.98
CA HIS A 166 -15.73 -4.28 -12.09
C HIS A 166 -16.05 -5.58 -11.34
N PHE A 167 -17.27 -5.72 -10.81
CA PHE A 167 -17.63 -6.88 -10.01
C PHE A 167 -17.70 -8.19 -10.82
N GLU A 168 -17.91 -8.08 -12.13
CA GLU A 168 -17.88 -9.22 -13.06
C GLU A 168 -16.45 -9.53 -13.54
N SER A 169 -15.63 -8.50 -13.74
CA SER A 169 -14.32 -8.63 -14.40
C SER A 169 -13.11 -8.66 -13.46
N GLN A 170 -13.30 -8.48 -12.16
CA GLN A 170 -12.24 -8.49 -11.15
C GLN A 170 -11.62 -9.88 -10.95
N CYS A 171 -10.49 -9.93 -10.24
CA CYS A 171 -9.81 -11.18 -9.88
C CYS A 171 -10.68 -12.02 -8.94
N ILE A 172 -10.99 -13.25 -9.36
CA ILE A 172 -11.71 -14.30 -8.60
C ILE A 172 -12.82 -13.67 -7.73
N PRO A 173 -13.94 -13.24 -8.34
CA PRO A 173 -15.02 -12.58 -7.61
C PRO A 173 -15.61 -13.51 -6.56
N THR A 174 -15.90 -12.97 -5.38
CA THR A 174 -16.55 -13.73 -4.31
C THR A 174 -18.07 -13.78 -4.53
N PRO A 175 -18.82 -14.61 -3.78
CA PRO A 175 -20.28 -14.58 -3.81
C PRO A 175 -20.88 -13.20 -3.47
N ILE A 176 -20.20 -12.39 -2.66
CA ILE A 176 -20.64 -11.03 -2.30
C ILE A 176 -20.60 -10.10 -3.52
N ALA A 177 -19.67 -10.32 -4.46
CA ALA A 177 -19.57 -9.53 -5.69
C ALA A 177 -20.88 -9.50 -6.48
N TRP A 178 -21.62 -10.61 -6.49
CA TRP A 178 -22.90 -10.71 -7.18
C TRP A 178 -23.92 -9.72 -6.60
N TYR A 179 -24.01 -9.61 -5.27
CA TYR A 179 -24.90 -8.64 -4.62
C TYR A 179 -24.48 -7.20 -4.90
N PHE A 180 -23.17 -6.94 -4.90
CA PHE A 180 -22.63 -5.62 -5.23
C PHE A 180 -22.91 -5.24 -6.68
N HIS A 181 -22.77 -6.18 -7.61
CA HIS A 181 -23.05 -5.98 -9.03
C HIS A 181 -24.51 -5.55 -9.28
N HIS A 182 -25.46 -6.09 -8.51
CA HIS A 182 -26.89 -5.76 -8.60
C HIS A 182 -27.31 -4.54 -7.80
N LEU A 183 -26.37 -3.80 -7.18
CA LEU A 183 -26.71 -2.54 -6.53
C LEU A 183 -27.25 -1.52 -7.55
N PRO A 184 -28.14 -0.61 -7.15
CA PRO A 184 -28.63 0.43 -8.04
C PRO A 184 -27.48 1.24 -8.66
N ASN A 185 -27.60 1.58 -9.94
CA ASN A 185 -26.54 2.29 -10.69
C ASN A 185 -26.02 3.57 -10.01
N TRP A 186 -26.88 4.30 -9.30
CA TRP A 186 -26.47 5.49 -8.57
C TRP A 186 -25.52 5.17 -7.41
N VAL A 187 -25.71 4.03 -6.72
CA VAL A 187 -24.82 3.55 -5.66
C VAL A 187 -23.47 3.15 -6.24
N LEU A 188 -23.47 2.44 -7.37
CA LEU A 188 -22.24 2.05 -8.08
C LEU A 188 -21.43 3.26 -8.54
N ARG A 189 -22.10 4.29 -9.07
CA ARG A 189 -21.46 5.57 -9.43
C ARG A 189 -20.86 6.26 -8.22
N LEU A 190 -21.58 6.31 -7.09
CA LEU A 190 -21.03 6.82 -5.84
C LEU A 190 -19.84 6.00 -5.33
N GLY A 191 -19.84 4.68 -5.56
CA GLY A 191 -18.68 3.83 -5.29
C GLY A 191 -17.45 4.25 -6.10
N VAL A 192 -17.61 4.58 -7.39
CA VAL A 192 -16.51 5.13 -8.21
C VAL A 192 -16.03 6.47 -7.67
N VAL A 193 -16.94 7.36 -7.29
CA VAL A 193 -16.60 8.65 -6.65
C VAL A 193 -15.81 8.43 -5.36
N PHE A 194 -16.27 7.51 -4.51
CA PHE A 194 -15.59 7.12 -3.28
C PHE A 194 -14.18 6.60 -3.56
N THR A 195 -14.00 5.73 -4.57
CA THR A 195 -12.68 5.27 -5.01
C THR A 195 -11.78 6.45 -5.38
N PHE A 196 -12.24 7.41 -6.19
CA PHE A 196 -11.43 8.58 -6.54
C PHE A 196 -11.06 9.46 -5.34
N VAL A 197 -12.00 9.66 -4.40
CA VAL A 197 -11.71 10.45 -3.19
C VAL A 197 -10.64 9.75 -2.36
N VAL A 198 -10.79 8.46 -2.09
CA VAL A 198 -9.85 7.68 -1.26
C VAL A 198 -8.50 7.49 -1.93
N GLU A 199 -8.46 7.34 -3.25
CA GLU A 199 -7.20 7.12 -3.98
C GLU A 199 -6.50 8.40 -4.43
N ILE A 200 -7.18 9.55 -4.57
CA ILE A 200 -6.56 10.79 -5.07
C ILE A 200 -6.57 11.91 -4.03
N ALA A 201 -7.71 12.17 -3.40
CA ALA A 201 -7.86 13.32 -2.50
C ALA A 201 -7.37 13.05 -1.07
N VAL A 202 -7.51 11.81 -0.59
CA VAL A 202 -7.10 11.39 0.76
C VAL A 202 -5.59 11.15 0.92
N PRO A 203 -4.82 10.61 -0.06
CA PRO A 203 -3.40 10.33 0.14
C PRO A 203 -2.52 11.52 0.56
N PRO A 204 -2.74 12.76 0.10
CA PRO A 204 -1.99 13.92 0.61
C PRO A 204 -2.09 14.10 2.13
N LEU A 205 -3.20 13.65 2.75
CA LEU A 205 -3.39 13.73 4.19
C LEU A 205 -2.50 12.76 4.98
N PHE A 206 -1.84 11.80 4.32
CA PHE A 206 -0.91 10.89 4.97
C PHE A 206 0.23 11.66 5.64
N PHE A 207 0.68 12.76 5.02
CA PHE A 207 1.74 13.62 5.53
C PHE A 207 1.24 14.75 6.44
N ALA A 208 -0.06 14.80 6.74
CA ALA A 208 -0.61 15.85 7.59
C ALA A 208 -0.05 15.74 9.02
N PRO A 209 0.43 16.86 9.62
CA PRO A 209 0.91 16.84 11.00
C PRO A 209 -0.23 16.59 12.00
N VAL A 210 -1.48 16.81 11.58
CA VAL A 210 -2.68 16.62 12.39
C VAL A 210 -3.04 15.14 12.48
N ARG A 211 -2.99 14.58 13.70
CA ARG A 211 -3.28 13.16 13.98
C ARG A 211 -4.64 12.72 13.44
N ALA A 212 -5.69 13.50 13.66
CA ALA A 212 -7.05 13.12 13.26
C ALA A 212 -7.16 12.85 11.75
N LEU A 213 -6.46 13.63 10.92
CA LEU A 213 -6.44 13.46 9.47
C LEU A 213 -5.73 12.17 9.05
N ARG A 214 -4.61 11.81 9.70
CA ARG A 214 -3.92 10.54 9.42
C ARG A 214 -4.75 9.32 9.82
N ILE A 215 -5.45 9.38 10.95
CA ILE A 215 -6.34 8.31 11.40
C ILE A 215 -7.57 8.20 10.49
N PHE A 216 -8.14 9.33 10.05
CA PHE A 216 -9.18 9.33 9.02
C PHE A 216 -8.70 8.66 7.73
N SER A 217 -7.53 9.05 7.23
CA SER A 217 -6.89 8.41 6.09
C SER A 217 -6.72 6.89 6.28
N PHE A 218 -6.22 6.46 7.44
CA PHE A 218 -6.09 5.04 7.78
C PHE A 218 -7.42 4.29 7.62
N TYR A 219 -8.49 4.80 8.23
CA TYR A 219 -9.80 4.15 8.14
C TYR A 219 -10.36 4.14 6.72
N CYS A 220 -10.23 5.23 5.96
CA CYS A 220 -10.65 5.26 4.56
C CYS A 220 -9.93 4.21 3.71
N GLN A 221 -8.61 4.08 3.86
CA GLN A 221 -7.83 3.10 3.11
C GLN A 221 -8.19 1.67 3.53
N VAL A 222 -8.23 1.38 4.83
CA VAL A 222 -8.61 0.04 5.33
C VAL A 222 -10.02 -0.32 4.89
N PHE A 223 -10.97 0.61 4.98
CA PHE A 223 -12.34 0.37 4.54
C PHE A 223 -12.42 0.04 3.04
N LEU A 224 -11.70 0.78 2.18
CA LEU A 224 -11.59 0.45 0.76
C LEU A 224 -11.01 -0.96 0.56
N GLN A 225 -9.93 -1.31 1.25
CA GLN A 225 -9.32 -2.65 1.12
C GLN A 225 -10.26 -3.76 1.61
N MET A 226 -11.03 -3.53 2.68
CA MET A 226 -12.00 -4.50 3.18
C MET A 226 -13.14 -4.73 2.19
N LEU A 227 -13.62 -3.68 1.52
CA LEU A 227 -14.62 -3.83 0.44
C LEU A 227 -14.05 -4.66 -0.71
N ILE A 228 -12.81 -4.39 -1.13
CA ILE A 228 -12.16 -5.15 -2.20
C ILE A 228 -11.99 -6.63 -1.80
N ILE A 229 -11.54 -6.92 -0.57
CA ILE A 229 -11.45 -8.31 -0.05
C ILE A 229 -12.83 -8.98 -0.04
N ALA A 230 -13.87 -8.25 0.37
CA ALA A 230 -15.22 -8.78 0.44
C ALA A 230 -15.73 -9.17 -0.95
N THR A 231 -15.40 -8.39 -2.00
CA THR A 231 -15.93 -8.61 -3.35
C THR A 231 -15.00 -9.38 -4.29
N GLY A 232 -13.70 -9.45 -4.04
CA GLY A 232 -12.75 -10.13 -4.94
C GLY A 232 -11.52 -10.66 -4.21
N ASN A 233 -10.86 -11.65 -4.81
CA ASN A 233 -9.64 -12.22 -4.27
C ASN A 233 -8.44 -11.79 -5.12
N TYR A 234 -7.65 -10.87 -4.57
CA TYR A 234 -6.43 -10.31 -5.15
C TYR A 234 -5.17 -10.87 -4.49
N ASN A 235 -5.20 -12.16 -4.08
CA ASN A 235 -4.10 -12.81 -3.39
C ASN A 235 -3.73 -12.07 -2.08
N PHE A 236 -2.46 -11.75 -1.86
CA PHE A 236 -1.98 -11.03 -0.66
C PHE A 236 -2.06 -9.50 -0.77
N PHE A 237 -2.48 -8.97 -1.92
CA PHE A 237 -2.41 -7.53 -2.23
C PHE A 237 -3.11 -6.66 -1.18
N ASN A 238 -4.39 -6.96 -0.88
CA ASN A 238 -5.15 -6.13 0.05
C ASN A 238 -4.59 -6.19 1.48
N LEU A 239 -4.13 -7.36 1.91
CA LEU A 239 -3.51 -7.55 3.23
C LEU A 239 -2.18 -6.78 3.32
N LEU A 240 -1.39 -6.79 2.24
CA LEU A 240 -0.17 -5.99 2.14
C LEU A 240 -0.49 -4.50 2.25
N THR A 241 -1.48 -4.00 1.49
CA THR A 241 -1.88 -2.59 1.57
C THR A 241 -2.40 -2.20 2.96
N ILE A 242 -3.21 -3.04 3.61
CA ILE A 242 -3.66 -2.83 5.00
C ILE A 242 -2.47 -2.77 5.96
N THR A 243 -1.46 -3.63 5.76
CA THR A 243 -0.23 -3.61 6.57
C THR A 243 0.52 -2.29 6.38
N LEU A 244 0.67 -1.81 5.14
CA LEU A 244 1.27 -0.50 4.85
C LEU A 244 0.49 0.65 5.51
N CYS A 245 -0.85 0.55 5.59
CA CYS A 245 -1.69 1.54 6.26
C CYS A 245 -1.37 1.69 7.75
N LEU A 246 -0.81 0.68 8.41
CA LEU A 246 -0.38 0.79 9.82
C LEU A 246 0.65 1.92 10.03
N SER A 247 1.39 2.32 9.00
CA SER A 247 2.29 3.49 9.04
C SER A 247 1.56 4.84 9.27
N LEU A 248 0.24 4.88 9.10
CA LEU A 248 -0.62 6.05 9.35
C LEU A 248 -1.20 6.07 10.77
N ALA A 249 -1.30 4.90 11.40
CA ALA A 249 -1.81 4.72 12.76
C ALA A 249 -0.69 4.89 13.80
N ASP A 250 -1.06 5.09 15.05
CA ASP A 250 -0.13 5.18 16.18
C ASP A 250 -0.55 4.23 17.31
N ASP A 251 0.40 3.82 18.15
CA ASP A 251 0.17 2.81 19.21
C ASP A 251 -1.01 3.16 20.13
N ALA A 252 -1.28 4.45 20.36
CA ALA A 252 -2.39 4.88 21.19
C ALA A 252 -3.78 4.57 20.57
N LEU A 253 -3.86 4.38 19.25
CA LEU A 253 -5.08 3.92 18.59
C LEU A 253 -5.42 2.48 19.00
N PHE A 254 -4.41 1.60 19.06
CA PHE A 254 -4.60 0.17 19.29
C PHE A 254 -4.58 -0.21 20.77
N LEU A 255 -3.71 0.42 21.56
CA LEU A 255 -3.51 0.07 22.97
C LEU A 255 -4.53 0.75 23.90
N GLY A 256 -5.45 1.57 23.37
CA GLY A 256 -6.43 2.33 24.16
C GLY A 256 -5.81 3.27 25.18
N SER A 257 -4.48 3.42 25.16
CA SER A 257 -3.74 4.18 26.15
C SER A 257 -3.82 5.66 25.77
N THR A 258 -4.86 6.32 26.27
CA THR A 258 -4.79 7.76 26.51
C THR A 258 -3.64 7.97 27.48
N ARG A 259 -2.45 8.24 26.98
CA ARG A 259 -1.30 8.65 27.78
C ARG A 259 -1.71 9.96 28.45
N ARG A 260 -2.33 9.87 29.64
CA ARG A 260 -2.59 10.99 30.54
C ARG A 260 -1.22 11.43 31.06
N VAL A 261 -0.52 12.19 30.23
CA VAL A 261 0.70 12.86 30.64
C VAL A 261 0.27 14.01 31.55
N THR A 262 0.73 13.93 32.80
CA THR A 262 0.51 14.85 33.92
C THR A 262 0.61 16.30 33.44
N ALA A 263 -0.50 17.03 33.57
CA ALA A 263 -0.64 18.40 33.11
C ALA A 263 -0.03 19.38 34.13
N GLY A 264 1.19 19.86 33.86
CA GLY A 264 1.78 21.01 34.54
C GLY A 264 2.20 22.07 33.52
N LYS A 265 1.85 23.34 33.79
CA LYS A 265 2.20 24.61 33.10
C LYS A 265 1.97 24.75 31.57
N TYR A 266 1.88 23.69 30.77
CA TYR A 266 1.67 23.75 29.31
C TYR A 266 0.21 23.52 28.86
N ALA A 267 -0.75 23.50 29.79
CA ALA A 267 -2.15 23.19 29.48
C ALA A 267 -2.82 24.20 28.53
N SER A 268 -2.54 25.50 28.69
CA SER A 268 -3.10 26.57 27.84
C SER A 268 -2.61 26.50 26.39
N MET A 269 -1.29 26.39 26.18
CA MET A 269 -0.69 26.27 24.83
C MET A 269 -1.07 24.96 24.13
N ARG A 270 -1.29 23.88 24.90
CA ARG A 270 -1.80 22.60 24.40
C ARG A 270 -3.31 22.65 24.07
N SER A 271 -4.07 23.53 24.72
CA SER A 271 -5.47 23.80 24.41
C SER A 271 -5.63 24.57 23.09
N LEU A 272 -4.83 25.63 22.87
CA LEU A 272 -4.87 26.41 21.63
C LEU A 272 -4.46 25.56 20.41
N SER A 273 -3.39 24.77 20.52
CA SER A 273 -2.98 23.86 19.44
C SER A 273 -4.00 22.74 19.20
N GLY A 274 -4.68 22.27 20.24
CA GLY A 274 -5.80 21.33 20.12
C GLY A 274 -7.01 21.93 19.40
N ILE A 275 -7.38 23.18 19.70
CA ILE A 275 -8.46 23.90 19.01
C ILE A 275 -8.10 24.12 17.54
N LEU A 276 -6.87 24.58 17.25
CA LEU A 276 -6.39 24.76 15.88
C LEU A 276 -6.39 23.44 15.11
N ALA A 277 -5.91 22.35 15.70
CA ALA A 277 -5.92 21.04 15.07
C ALA A 277 -7.36 20.57 14.74
N LYS A 278 -8.32 20.81 15.63
CA LYS A 278 -9.74 20.53 15.38
C LYS A 278 -10.30 21.40 14.26
N ALA A 279 -10.00 22.70 14.26
CA ALA A 279 -10.44 23.63 13.22
C ALA A 279 -9.90 23.22 11.84
N VAL A 280 -8.60 22.89 11.76
CA VAL A 280 -7.98 22.36 10.53
C VAL A 280 -8.63 21.05 10.10
N THR A 281 -8.92 20.15 11.05
CA THR A 281 -9.59 18.87 10.76
C THR A 281 -10.96 19.08 10.12
N TRP A 282 -11.81 19.92 10.74
CA TRP A 282 -13.14 20.22 10.22
C TRP A 282 -13.08 20.97 8.88
N MET A 283 -12.13 21.89 8.71
CA MET A 283 -11.90 22.57 7.44
C MET A 283 -11.53 21.58 6.33
N VAL A 284 -10.66 20.61 6.61
CA VAL A 284 -10.27 19.58 5.63
C VAL A 284 -11.45 18.65 5.31
N TYR A 285 -12.23 18.22 6.31
CA TYR A 285 -13.44 17.42 6.07
C TYR A 285 -14.47 18.17 5.24
N GLY A 286 -14.74 19.43 5.58
CA GLY A 286 -15.62 20.31 4.80
C GLY A 286 -15.10 20.52 3.38
N GLY A 287 -13.79 20.73 3.21
CA GLY A 287 -13.14 20.86 1.91
C GLY A 287 -13.23 19.61 1.05
N LEU A 288 -13.04 18.42 1.63
CA LEU A 288 -13.21 17.14 0.95
C LEU A 288 -14.67 16.93 0.53
N ALA A 289 -15.63 17.18 1.43
CA ALA A 289 -17.05 17.04 1.14
C ALA A 289 -17.50 18.02 0.05
N TYR A 290 -17.15 19.30 0.19
CA TYR A 290 -17.43 20.33 -0.81
C TYR A 290 -16.78 20.02 -2.16
N GLY A 291 -15.50 19.63 -2.15
CA GLY A 291 -14.78 19.24 -3.35
C GLY A 291 -15.43 18.05 -4.04
N THR A 292 -15.85 17.03 -3.29
CA THR A 292 -16.54 15.85 -3.82
C THR A 292 -17.85 16.25 -4.51
N VAL A 293 -18.69 17.05 -3.83
CA VAL A 293 -19.94 17.56 -4.42
C VAL A 293 -19.67 18.39 -5.67
N ARG A 294 -18.65 19.25 -5.65
CA ARG A 294 -18.32 20.16 -6.75
C ARG A 294 -17.72 19.45 -7.97
N PHE A 295 -16.74 18.57 -7.77
CA PHE A 295 -16.01 17.89 -8.83
C PHE A 295 -16.80 16.72 -9.44
N PHE A 296 -17.76 16.15 -8.71
CA PHE A 296 -18.61 15.07 -9.19
C PHE A 296 -20.09 15.48 -9.37
N ARG A 297 -20.40 16.78 -9.29
CA ARG A 297 -21.76 17.36 -9.45
C ARG A 297 -22.83 16.49 -8.81
N LEU A 298 -22.66 16.22 -7.52
CA LEU A 298 -23.61 15.39 -6.77
C LEU A 298 -24.93 16.16 -6.61
N GLN A 299 -26.02 15.59 -7.13
CA GLN A 299 -27.37 16.15 -7.06
C GLN A 299 -28.33 15.08 -6.58
N LEU A 300 -29.22 15.43 -5.65
CA LEU A 300 -30.28 14.54 -5.21
C LEU A 300 -31.46 14.67 -6.18
N ASP A 301 -31.94 13.54 -6.65
CA ASP A 301 -33.16 13.42 -7.46
C ASP A 301 -34.39 13.32 -6.56
N ASP A 302 -35.58 13.55 -7.14
CA ASP A 302 -36.87 13.46 -6.43
C ASP A 302 -37.15 12.05 -5.90
N SER A 303 -36.54 11.03 -6.51
CA SER A 303 -36.61 9.63 -6.09
C SER A 303 -35.56 9.25 -5.03
N TRP A 304 -34.91 10.22 -4.38
CA TRP A 304 -33.78 10.02 -3.45
C TRP A 304 -32.53 9.39 -4.07
N ALA A 305 -32.46 9.27 -5.40
CA ALA A 305 -31.28 8.79 -6.10
C ALA A 305 -30.23 9.91 -6.22
N VAL A 306 -28.95 9.57 -6.14
CA VAL A 306 -27.87 10.56 -6.30
C VAL A 306 -27.35 10.54 -7.73
N GLN A 307 -27.59 11.61 -8.47
CA GLN A 307 -26.97 11.84 -9.76
C GLN A 307 -25.54 12.34 -9.56
N SER A 308 -24.60 11.76 -10.30
CA SER A 308 -23.18 12.09 -10.23
C SER A 308 -22.56 12.16 -11.62
N LYS A 309 -21.77 13.19 -11.88
CA LYS A 309 -21.05 13.37 -13.14
C LYS A 309 -19.76 14.15 -12.92
N ILE A 310 -18.66 13.71 -13.53
CA ILE A 310 -17.39 14.44 -13.48
C ILE A 310 -17.57 15.86 -14.06
N ALA A 311 -17.14 16.86 -13.28
CA ALA A 311 -17.32 18.28 -13.56
C ALA A 311 -16.12 18.93 -14.27
N PHE A 312 -15.02 18.19 -14.43
CA PHE A 312 -13.76 18.63 -15.01
C PHE A 312 -13.43 17.86 -16.29
N SER A 313 -12.56 18.42 -17.13
CA SER A 313 -12.09 17.79 -18.37
C SER A 313 -10.74 17.10 -18.16
N SER A 314 -10.36 16.18 -19.06
CA SER A 314 -9.03 15.55 -19.06
C SER A 314 -7.91 16.60 -19.05
N ALA A 315 -7.96 17.59 -19.93
CA ALA A 315 -6.95 18.65 -19.99
C ALA A 315 -6.77 19.42 -18.66
N LYS A 316 -7.87 19.68 -17.94
CA LYS A 316 -7.79 20.31 -16.61
C LYS A 316 -7.21 19.37 -15.56
N PHE A 317 -7.51 18.08 -15.66
CA PHE A 317 -6.93 17.07 -14.78
C PHE A 317 -5.42 16.91 -15.03
N ASP A 318 -4.98 16.91 -16.29
CA ASP A 318 -3.56 16.86 -16.66
C ASP A 318 -2.81 18.11 -16.16
N GLN A 319 -3.42 19.30 -16.30
CA GLN A 319 -2.87 20.54 -15.73
C GLN A 319 -2.76 20.47 -14.20
N PHE A 320 -3.79 19.91 -13.55
CA PHE A 320 -3.77 19.67 -12.10
C PHE A 320 -2.61 18.75 -11.73
N LEU A 321 -2.41 17.62 -12.43
CA LEU A 321 -1.29 16.71 -12.16
C LEU A 321 0.06 17.38 -12.33
N GLY A 322 0.23 18.19 -13.39
CA GLY A 322 1.47 18.94 -13.63
C GLY A 322 1.84 19.90 -12.49
N THR A 323 0.86 20.37 -11.71
CA THR A 323 1.09 21.25 -10.56
C THR A 323 1.15 20.47 -9.23
N ALA A 324 0.22 19.52 -9.06
CA ALA A 324 0.01 18.81 -7.82
C ALA A 324 1.11 17.78 -7.54
N VAL A 325 1.59 17.06 -8.55
CA VAL A 325 2.63 16.03 -8.36
C VAL A 325 3.93 16.63 -7.83
N PRO A 326 4.52 17.69 -8.45
CA PRO A 326 5.71 18.32 -7.91
C PRO A 326 5.50 18.88 -6.50
N LEU A 327 4.34 19.49 -6.24
CA LEU A 327 3.99 20.01 -4.92
C LEU A 327 3.97 18.89 -3.87
N MET A 328 3.34 17.75 -4.17
CA MET A 328 3.27 16.60 -3.25
C MET A 328 4.66 16.00 -2.98
N VAL A 329 5.54 15.99 -3.98
CA VAL A 329 6.95 15.59 -3.79
C VAL A 329 7.67 16.54 -2.83
N TRP A 330 7.49 17.86 -2.99
CA TRP A 330 8.08 18.85 -2.07
C TRP A 330 7.51 18.76 -0.65
N VAL A 331 6.20 18.56 -0.51
CA VAL A 331 5.55 18.32 0.79
C VAL A 331 6.11 17.06 1.44
N GLY A 332 6.29 15.99 0.67
CA GLY A 332 6.97 14.77 1.11
C GLY A 332 8.39 15.05 1.59
N ALA A 333 9.22 15.71 0.78
CA ALA A 333 10.59 16.06 1.13
C ALA A 333 10.68 16.92 2.38
N ALA A 334 9.82 17.92 2.53
CA ALA A 334 9.75 18.76 3.73
C ALA A 334 9.33 17.94 4.97
N SER A 335 8.36 17.03 4.81
CA SER A 335 7.93 16.11 5.87
C SER A 335 9.07 15.17 6.30
N LEU A 336 9.83 14.62 5.35
CA LEU A 336 11.01 13.79 5.63
C LEU A 336 12.10 14.60 6.35
N ALA A 337 12.42 15.79 5.85
CA ALA A 337 13.42 16.67 6.46
C ALA A 337 13.07 16.99 7.92
N TYR A 338 11.79 17.26 8.20
CA TYR A 338 11.30 17.44 9.58
C TYR A 338 11.56 16.21 10.46
N HIS A 339 11.28 15.00 9.96
CA HIS A 339 11.55 13.76 10.71
C HIS A 339 13.06 13.52 10.93
N ILE A 340 13.90 13.82 9.94
CA ILE A 340 15.36 13.73 10.06
C ILE A 340 15.88 14.72 11.12
N LEU A 341 15.43 15.98 11.08
CA LEU A 341 15.84 17.00 12.04
C LEU A 341 15.44 16.63 13.48
N ILE A 342 14.25 16.06 13.67
CA ILE A 342 13.82 15.56 14.98
C ILE A 342 14.65 14.36 15.44
N ALA A 343 14.99 13.46 14.52
CA ALA A 343 15.83 12.31 14.83
C ALA A 343 17.26 12.72 15.21
N LEU A 344 17.82 13.76 14.56
CA LEU A 344 19.15 14.30 14.88
C LEU A 344 19.18 15.11 16.19
N TYR A 345 18.05 15.69 16.59
CA TYR A 345 17.95 16.47 17.83
C TYR A 345 17.81 15.59 19.09
N ARG A 346 17.34 14.35 18.94
CA ARG A 346 17.21 13.37 20.04
C ARG A 346 18.50 12.59 20.23
#